data_AF-A0A327NJS3-F1
#
_entry.id   AF-A0A327NJS3-F1
#
_cell.length_a   1.000
_cell.length_b   1.000
_cell.length_c   1.000
_cell.angle_alpha   90.00
_cell.angle_beta   90.00
_cell.angle_gamma   90.00
#
_symmetry.space_group_name_H-M   'P 1'
#
loop_
_entity.id
_entity.type
_entity.pdbx_description
1 polymer ?
#
loop_
_entity_poly.entity_id
_entity_poly.type
_entity_poly.pdbx_seq_one_letter_code
_entity_poly.pdbx_strand_id
1 'polypeptide(L)' 'MDSIAEYFSEEKDVLYIRGQRKAKEAKERKVVSNLLKKASLSIEQIADVVEVPTAFVLEVQSSLSGKK' A
#
# COMPACT_ATOMS: atom_id res chain seq x y z
N MET A 1 36.65 22.31 3.61
CA MET A 1 35.88 21.32 2.81
C MET A 1 34.46 21.45 3.27
N ASP A 2 33.68 22.31 2.60
CA ASP A 2 32.26 22.46 2.90
C ASP A 2 31.56 21.19 2.42
N SER A 3 31.08 20.41 3.39
CA SER A 3 30.53 19.08 3.19
C SER A 3 29.23 19.17 2.38
N ILE A 4 29.34 18.88 1.08
CA ILE A 4 28.22 18.62 0.16
C ILE A 4 27.32 17.46 0.67
N ALA A 5 27.75 16.71 1.67
CA ALA A 5 27.01 15.61 2.30
C ALA A 5 25.72 16.05 3.02
N GLU A 6 25.58 17.30 3.46
CA GLU A 6 24.33 17.78 4.09
C GLU A 6 23.16 17.94 3.11
N TYR A 7 23.43 17.97 1.79
CA TYR A 7 22.39 18.15 0.77
C TYR A 7 21.79 16.84 0.25
N PHE A 8 22.37 15.68 0.56
CA PHE A 8 21.84 14.36 0.22
C PHE A 8 21.18 13.70 1.44
N SER A 9 20.22 14.39 2.03
CA SER A 9 19.30 13.75 2.97
C SER A 9 18.46 12.75 2.18
N GLU A 10 18.67 11.45 2.40
CA GLU A 10 17.91 10.34 1.78
C GLU A 10 16.39 10.55 1.89
N GLU A 11 15.93 11.26 2.93
CA GLU A 11 14.52 11.61 3.16
C GLU A 11 13.95 12.59 2.13
N LYS A 12 14.80 13.38 1.45
CA LYS A 12 14.40 14.27 0.34
C LYS A 12 14.57 13.62 -1.04
N ASP A 13 15.15 12.42 -1.10
CA ASP A 13 15.28 11.69 -2.36
C ASP A 13 13.90 11.18 -2.80
N VAL A 14 13.44 11.67 -3.95
CA VAL A 14 12.16 11.29 -4.56
C VAL A 14 12.08 9.78 -4.79
N LEU A 15 13.20 9.11 -5.05
CA LEU A 15 13.27 7.66 -5.22
C LEU A 15 13.02 6.93 -3.89
N TYR A 16 13.59 7.42 -2.79
CA TYR A 16 13.40 6.85 -1.46
C TYR A 16 11.94 6.98 -1.00
N ILE A 17 11.35 8.17 -1.13
CA ILE A 17 9.93 8.41 -0.83
C ILE A 17 9.03 7.50 -1.68
N ARG A 18 9.34 7.37 -2.99
CA ARG A 18 8.59 6.49 -3.89
C ARG A 18 8.71 5.02 -3.49
N GLY A 19 9.89 4.58 -3.05
CA GLY A 19 10.12 3.24 -2.53
C GLY A 19 9.28 2.94 -1.30
N GLN A 20 9.24 3.86 -0.33
CA GLN A 20 8.42 3.73 0.87
C GLN A 20 6.92 3.66 0.56
N ARG A 21 6.42 4.52 -0.34
CA ARG A 21 5.01 4.49 -0.77
C ARG A 21 4.64 3.14 -1.39
N LYS A 22 5.47 2.62 -2.31
CA LYS A 22 5.26 1.31 -2.93
C LYS A 22 5.30 0.16 -1.91
N ALA A 23 6.21 0.23 -0.94
CA ALA A 23 6.31 -0.78 0.10
C ALA A 23 5.08 -0.78 1.02
N LYS A 24 4.56 0.40 1.36
CA LYS A 24 3.31 0.55 2.13
C LYS A 24 2.12 -0.03 1.37
N GLU A 25 1.94 0.36 0.11
CA GLU A 25 0.87 -0.13 -0.75
C GLU A 25 0.92 -1.65 -0.94
N ALA A 26 2.12 -2.22 -1.12
CA ALA A 26 2.30 -3.67 -1.23
C ALA A 26 1.90 -4.42 0.07
N LYS A 27 2.19 -3.84 1.24
CA LYS A 27 1.76 -4.40 2.53
C LYS A 27 0.25 -4.33 2.67
N GLU A 28 -0.37 -3.18 2.41
CA GLU A 28 -1.82 -2.98 2.45
C GLU A 28 -2.53 -3.97 1.52
N ARG A 29 -2.06 -4.11 0.28
CA ARG A 29 -2.58 -5.06 -0.69
C ARG A 29 -2.50 -6.51 -0.20
N LYS A 30 -1.43 -6.89 0.48
CA LYS A 30 -1.27 -8.24 1.06
C LYS A 30 -2.24 -8.47 2.22
N VAL A 31 -2.43 -7.48 3.08
CA VAL A 31 -3.39 -7.56 4.20
C VAL A 31 -4.81 -7.68 3.67
N VAL A 32 -5.23 -6.80 2.76
CA VAL A 32 -6.55 -6.83 2.11
C VAL A 32 -6.79 -8.18 1.41
N SER A 33 -5.81 -8.67 0.64
CA SER A 33 -5.88 -9.98 -0.01
C SER A 33 -6.11 -11.12 0.98
N ASN A 34 -5.42 -11.10 2.12
CA ASN A 34 -5.59 -12.12 3.15
C ASN A 34 -6.97 -12.03 3.80
N LEU A 35 -7.47 -10.83 4.09
CA LEU A 35 -8.79 -10.62 4.67
C LEU A 35 -9.88 -11.09 3.70
N LEU A 36 -9.80 -10.71 2.42
CA LEU A 36 -10.74 -11.18 1.38
C LEU A 36 -10.76 -12.71 1.21
N LYS A 37 -9.65 -13.39 1.49
CA LYS A 37 -9.55 -14.86 1.35
C LYS A 37 -9.92 -15.63 2.61
N LYS A 38 -9.66 -15.07 3.79
CA LYS A 38 -9.69 -15.80 5.07
C LYS A 38 -10.72 -15.30 6.05
N ALA A 39 -11.20 -14.06 5.90
CA ALA A 39 -12.16 -13.46 6.79
C ALA A 39 -13.52 -13.34 6.10
N SER A 40 -14.59 -13.64 6.84
CA SER A 40 -15.98 -13.40 6.39
C SER A 40 -16.39 -11.96 6.69
N LEU A 41 -15.62 -10.99 6.19
CA LEU A 41 -15.87 -9.56 6.35
C LEU A 41 -16.38 -8.96 5.04
N SER A 42 -17.21 -7.92 5.16
CA SER A 42 -17.64 -7.14 3.99
C SER A 42 -16.50 -6.24 3.49
N ILE A 43 -16.64 -5.72 2.27
CA ILE A 43 -15.66 -4.82 1.65
C ILE A 43 -15.48 -3.56 2.50
N GLU A 44 -16.57 -3.03 3.05
CA GLU A 44 -16.59 -1.86 3.92
C GLU A 44 -15.84 -2.13 5.22
N GLN A 45 -16.09 -3.29 5.86
CA GLN A 45 -15.39 -3.68 7.08
C GLN A 45 -13.88 -3.86 6.86
N ILE A 46 -13.47 -4.42 5.71
CA ILE A 46 -12.05 -4.57 5.37
C ILE A 46 -11.41 -3.19 5.13
N ALA A 47 -12.11 -2.29 4.45
CA ALA A 47 -11.67 -0.92 4.22
C ALA A 47 -11.45 -0.17 5.54
N ASP A 48 -12.39 -0.29 6.48
CA ASP A 48 -12.29 0.32 7.80
C ASP A 48 -11.14 -0.25 8.63
N VAL A 49 -10.95 -1.58 8.64
CA VAL A 49 -9.87 -2.25 9.40
C VAL A 49 -8.48 -1.87 8.90
N VAL A 50 -8.31 -1.73 7.58
CA VAL A 50 -7.02 -1.42 6.96
C VAL A 50 -6.83 0.08 6.76
N GLU A 51 -7.83 0.90 7.11
CA GLU A 51 -7.86 2.35 6.93
C GLU A 51 -7.58 2.78 5.47
N VAL A 52 -8.16 2.05 4.52
CA VAL A 52 -8.02 2.30 3.06
C VAL A 52 -9.38 2.55 2.42
N PRO A 53 -9.45 3.24 1.27
CA PRO A 53 -10.69 3.42 0.55
C PRO A 53 -11.32 2.08 0.11
N THR A 54 -12.64 1.98 0.12
CA THR A 54 -13.37 0.80 -0.39
C THR A 54 -13.02 0.50 -1.86
N ALA A 55 -12.76 1.54 -2.66
CA ALA A 55 -12.29 1.41 -4.04
C ALA A 55 -10.98 0.60 -4.16
N PHE A 56 -10.06 0.77 -3.21
CA PHE A 56 -8.81 0.00 -3.17
C PHE A 56 -9.09 -1.48 -2.90
N VAL A 57 -10.00 -1.78 -1.95
CA VAL A 57 -10.40 -3.16 -1.64
C VAL A 57 -11.04 -3.84 -2.86
N LEU A 58 -11.90 -3.12 -3.59
CA LEU A 58 -12.51 -3.60 -4.84
C LEU A 58 -11.48 -3.88 -5.94
N GLU A 59 -10.46 -3.03 -6.09
CA GLU A 59 -9.37 -3.24 -7.04
C GLU A 59 -8.59 -4.52 -6.72
N VAL A 60 -8.27 -4.73 -5.44
CA VAL A 60 -7.58 -5.94 -4.96
C VAL A 60 -8.45 -7.17 -5.20
N GLN A 61 -9.75 -7.11 -4.89
CA GLN A 61 -10.69 -8.19 -5.14
C GLN A 61 -10.78 -8.54 -6.64
N SER A 62 -10.88 -7.53 -7.51
CA SER A 62 -10.94 -7.70 -8.96
C SER A 62 -9.66 -8.38 -9.48
N SER A 63 -8.50 -7.91 -9.02
CA SER A 63 -7.19 -8.50 -9.32
C SER A 63 -7.07 -9.97 -8.89
N LEU A 64 -7.68 -10.35 -7.77
CA LEU A 64 -7.70 -11.72 -7.27
C LEU A 64 -8.65 -12.63 -8.07
N SER A 65 -9.77 -12.08 -8.56
CA SER A 65 -10.76 -12.83 -9.34
C SER A 65 -10.33 -13.14 -10.77
N GLY A 66 -9.16 -12.64 -11.20
CA GLY A 66 -8.64 -12.86 -12.55
C GLY A 66 -9.43 -12.13 -13.65
N LYS A 67 -10.45 -11.34 -13.31
CA LYS A 67 -11.11 -10.41 -14.23
C LYS A 67 -10.17 -9.21 -14.43
N LYS A 68 -9.26 -9.36 -15.39
CA LYS A 68 -8.65 -8.22 -16.08
C LYS A 68 -9.64 -7.64 -17.07
#